data_AF-A0A2P4QEX0-F1
#
_entry.id   AF-A0A2P4QEX0-F1
#
_cell.length_a   1.000
_cell.length_b   1.000
_cell.length_c   1.000
_cell.angle_alpha   90.00
_cell.angle_beta   90.00
_cell.angle_gamma   90.00
#
_symmetry.space_group_name_H-M   'P 1'
#
loop_
_entity.id
_entity.type
_entity.pdbx_description
1 polymer ?
#
loop_
_entity_poly.entity_id
_entity_poly.type
_entity_poly.pdbx_seq_one_letter_code
_entity_poly.pdbx_strand_id
1 'polypeptide(L)'
;MLFNSDKFINLKAPLLKLIIERDDLILEEIDVWNSLLKWGLAQNPTISQDSTKWNDEEIKIIERTLHGFIPLVRFYYMSPEDFLDKIFPLKELLPKDLLNNLLTFHITPSRRANVNIPPSRQLKVDSAIIKPKNIAIFAGWIDKREYTHYIPYSFIFSFTDRNDLQTAKVGYINHGHYSNAIYCHQSNGPTFGN
;
A
#
# COMPACT_ATOMS: atom_id res chain seq x y z
N MET A 1 -9.84 -7.39 -2.67
CA MET A 1 -9.71 -6.08 -2.00
C MET A 1 -10.32 -4.99 -2.88
N LEU A 2 -11.06 -4.04 -2.30
CA LEU A 2 -11.82 -3.01 -3.03
C LEU A 2 -10.94 -2.13 -3.93
N PHE A 3 -9.74 -1.77 -3.47
CA PHE A 3 -8.79 -0.89 -4.18
C PHE A 3 -8.16 -1.53 -5.43
N ASN A 4 -8.08 -2.87 -5.45
CA ASN A 4 -7.55 -3.63 -6.59
C ASN A 4 -8.65 -4.07 -7.56
N SER A 5 -9.90 -3.61 -7.38
CA SER A 5 -11.03 -3.97 -8.22
C SER A 5 -11.33 -2.88 -9.24
N ASP A 6 -11.72 -3.27 -10.45
CA ASP A 6 -12.25 -2.35 -11.47
C ASP A 6 -13.58 -1.69 -11.04
N LYS A 7 -14.18 -2.13 -9.94
CA LYS A 7 -15.32 -1.44 -9.34
C LYS A 7 -14.94 -0.18 -8.58
N PHE A 8 -13.68 -0.01 -8.19
CA PHE A 8 -13.21 1.14 -7.41
C PHE A 8 -13.37 2.46 -8.17
N ILE A 9 -13.06 2.46 -9.46
CA ILE A 9 -13.14 3.65 -10.31
C ILE A 9 -14.58 4.17 -10.48
N ASN A 10 -15.58 3.33 -10.16
CA ASN A 10 -17.00 3.69 -10.23
C ASN A 10 -17.55 4.25 -8.91
N LEU A 11 -16.72 4.38 -7.86
CA LEU A 11 -17.15 4.95 -6.59
C LEU A 11 -17.43 6.45 -6.74
N LYS A 12 -18.54 6.91 -6.19
CA LYS A 12 -18.84 8.34 -6.09
C LYS A 12 -17.88 9.01 -5.12
N ALA A 13 -17.47 10.24 -5.43
CA ALA A 13 -16.50 11.00 -4.64
C ALA A 13 -16.80 11.04 -3.12
N PRO A 14 -18.04 11.26 -2.63
CA PRO A 14 -18.32 11.27 -1.20
C PRO A 14 -18.02 9.94 -0.51
N LEU A 15 -18.39 8.82 -1.15
CA LEU A 15 -18.14 7.49 -0.62
C LEU A 15 -16.65 7.18 -0.61
N LEU A 16 -15.93 7.56 -1.67
CA LEU A 16 -14.49 7.40 -1.76
C LEU A 16 -13.77 8.17 -0.65
N LYS A 17 -14.19 9.41 -0.34
CA LYS A 17 -13.63 10.18 0.78
C LYS A 17 -13.79 9.46 2.10
N LEU A 18 -14.99 8.98 2.42
CA LEU A 18 -15.26 8.23 3.65
C LEU A 18 -14.39 6.98 3.77
N ILE A 19 -14.14 6.28 2.66
CA ILE A 19 -13.28 5.09 2.66
C ILE A 19 -11.83 5.47 2.97
N ILE A 20 -11.32 6.54 2.35
CA ILE A 20 -9.92 6.96 2.52
C ILE A 20 -9.70 7.57 3.92
N GLU A 21 -10.67 8.30 4.47
CA GLU A 21 -10.58 8.90 5.81
C GLU A 21 -10.42 7.89 6.95
N ARG A 22 -10.78 6.62 6.72
CA ARG A 22 -10.67 5.57 7.73
C ARG A 22 -9.22 5.30 8.14
N ASP A 23 -9.00 5.31 9.46
CA ASP A 23 -7.73 4.94 10.08
C ASP A 23 -7.54 3.41 10.18
N ASP A 24 -8.63 2.63 10.17
CA ASP A 24 -8.63 1.17 10.27
C ASP A 24 -8.46 0.45 8.91
N LEU A 25 -8.28 1.22 7.83
CA LEU A 25 -8.07 0.69 6.49
C LEU A 25 -6.61 0.25 6.30
N ILE A 26 -6.38 -1.06 6.34
CA ILE A 26 -5.04 -1.67 6.21
C ILE A 26 -4.58 -1.64 4.75
N LEU A 27 -3.93 -0.55 4.34
CA LEU A 27 -3.34 -0.37 3.00
C LEU A 27 -2.04 0.44 3.09
N GLU A 28 -1.11 0.19 2.17
CA GLU A 28 0.06 1.06 2.01
C GLU A 28 -0.39 2.40 1.41
N GLU A 29 0.17 3.51 1.88
CA GLU A 29 -0.25 4.84 1.40
C GLU A 29 0.02 5.01 -0.10
N ILE A 30 1.02 4.31 -0.63
CA ILE A 30 1.28 4.29 -2.07
C ILE A 30 0.15 3.62 -2.86
N ASP A 31 -0.50 2.57 -2.32
CA ASP A 31 -1.65 1.94 -2.96
C ASP A 31 -2.86 2.86 -2.98
N VAL A 32 -3.04 3.65 -1.92
CA VAL A 32 -4.09 4.68 -1.84
C VAL A 32 -3.87 5.73 -2.92
N TRP A 33 -2.65 6.24 -3.07
CA TRP A 33 -2.30 7.20 -4.11
C TRP A 33 -2.52 6.63 -5.53
N ASN A 34 -2.01 5.44 -5.81
CA ASN A 34 -2.16 4.80 -7.13
C ASN A 34 -3.64 4.58 -7.48
N SER A 35 -4.45 4.18 -6.49
CA SER A 35 -5.89 3.99 -6.67
C SER A 35 -6.61 5.31 -6.92
N LEU A 36 -6.25 6.37 -6.19
CA LEU A 36 -6.78 7.72 -6.40
C LEU A 36 -6.43 8.26 -7.79
N LEU A 37 -5.19 8.08 -8.24
CA LEU A 37 -4.76 8.51 -9.56
C LEU A 37 -5.55 7.76 -10.65
N LYS A 38 -5.70 6.43 -10.52
CA LYS A 38 -6.53 5.61 -11.42
C LYS A 38 -7.99 6.07 -11.42
N TRP A 39 -8.56 6.38 -10.24
CA TRP A 39 -9.91 6.91 -10.12
C TRP A 39 -10.06 8.28 -10.79
N GLY A 40 -9.12 9.20 -10.57
CA GLY A 40 -9.12 10.54 -11.17
C GLY A 40 -9.04 10.50 -12.69
N LEU A 41 -8.23 9.60 -13.24
CA LEU A 41 -8.15 9.37 -14.69
C LEU A 41 -9.45 8.77 -15.24
N ALA A 42 -10.07 7.84 -14.52
CA ALA A 42 -11.36 7.28 -14.94
C ALA A 42 -12.50 8.32 -14.93
N GLN A 43 -12.44 9.33 -14.05
CA GLN A 43 -13.40 10.45 -14.08
C GLN A 43 -13.16 11.40 -15.26
N ASN A 44 -11.98 11.37 -15.88
CA ASN A 44 -11.57 12.28 -16.95
C ASN A 44 -11.08 11.48 -18.18
N PRO A 45 -11.97 10.75 -18.89
CA PRO A 45 -11.59 9.78 -19.91
C PRO A 45 -10.92 10.36 -21.16
N THR A 46 -10.97 11.69 -21.34
CA THR A 46 -10.30 12.40 -22.45
C THR A 46 -8.80 12.58 -22.20
N ILE A 47 -8.33 12.40 -20.97
CA ILE A 47 -6.93 12.59 -20.57
C ILE A 47 -6.14 11.29 -20.82
N SER A 48 -4.93 11.44 -21.35
CA SER A 48 -4.00 10.33 -21.54
C SER A 48 -3.76 9.55 -20.25
N GLN A 49 -3.71 8.22 -20.32
CA GLN A 49 -3.29 7.39 -19.17
C GLN A 49 -1.79 7.53 -18.86
N ASP A 50 -1.01 7.97 -19.84
CA ASP A 50 0.41 8.25 -19.68
C ASP A 50 0.61 9.70 -19.23
N SER A 51 0.97 9.88 -17.96
CA SER A 51 1.14 11.18 -17.32
C SER A 51 2.33 11.98 -17.83
N THR A 52 3.27 11.34 -18.54
CA THR A 52 4.42 12.04 -19.15
C THR A 52 4.01 12.89 -20.36
N LYS A 53 2.80 12.68 -20.87
CA LYS A 53 2.25 13.36 -22.06
C LYS A 53 1.27 14.47 -21.72
N TRP A 54 1.00 14.71 -20.45
CA TRP A 54 0.00 15.70 -20.06
C TRP A 54 0.46 17.12 -20.36
N ASN A 55 -0.45 17.93 -20.87
CA ASN A 55 -0.28 19.36 -20.96
C ASN A 55 -0.79 20.08 -19.69
N ASP A 56 -0.51 21.38 -19.57
CA ASP A 56 -0.88 22.20 -18.41
C ASP A 56 -2.39 22.21 -18.12
N GLU A 57 -3.26 22.07 -19.14
CA GLU A 57 -4.71 22.03 -18.95
C GLU A 57 -5.16 20.67 -18.39
N GLU A 58 -4.62 19.58 -18.91
CA GLU A 58 -4.86 18.23 -18.42
C GLU A 58 -4.39 18.07 -16.97
N ILE A 59 -3.21 18.61 -16.63
CA ILE A 59 -2.70 18.65 -15.26
C ILE A 59 -3.70 19.36 -14.34
N LYS A 60 -4.19 20.55 -14.72
CA LYS A 60 -5.18 21.31 -13.94
C LYS A 60 -6.51 20.56 -13.76
N ILE A 61 -6.94 19.79 -14.75
CA ILE A 61 -8.17 18.98 -14.65
C ILE A 61 -8.00 17.86 -13.62
N ILE A 62 -6.88 17.13 -13.67
CA ILE A 62 -6.58 16.07 -12.70
C ILE A 62 -6.36 16.66 -11.31
N GLU A 63 -5.62 17.76 -11.20
CA GLU A 63 -5.41 18.50 -9.95
C GLU A 63 -6.76 18.84 -9.28
N ARG A 64 -7.67 19.47 -10.02
CA ARG A 64 -9.02 19.82 -9.52
C ARG A 64 -9.82 18.59 -9.10
N THR A 65 -9.71 17.51 -9.85
CA THR A 65 -10.40 16.24 -9.57
C THR A 65 -9.91 15.61 -8.26
N LEU A 66 -8.60 15.64 -8.02
CA LEU A 66 -7.96 15.02 -6.85
C LEU A 66 -7.84 15.97 -5.65
N HIS A 67 -8.02 17.27 -5.83
CA HIS A 67 -7.82 18.30 -4.82
C HIS A 67 -8.48 17.96 -3.47
N GLY A 68 -9.74 17.49 -3.50
CA GLY A 68 -10.48 17.13 -2.29
C GLY A 68 -10.01 15.84 -1.59
N PHE A 69 -9.10 15.08 -2.20
CA PHE A 69 -8.57 13.80 -1.69
C PHE A 69 -7.10 13.89 -1.27
N ILE A 70 -6.33 14.82 -1.84
CA ILE A 70 -4.90 15.01 -1.52
C ILE A 70 -4.68 15.17 -0.01
N PRO A 71 -5.44 15.98 0.75
CA PRO A 71 -5.26 16.10 2.20
C PRO A 71 -5.53 14.80 2.98
N LEU A 72 -6.23 13.84 2.37
CA LEU A 72 -6.56 12.56 2.98
C LEU A 72 -5.45 11.52 2.77
N VAL A 73 -4.52 11.74 1.84
CA VAL A 73 -3.39 10.83 1.61
C VAL A 73 -2.29 11.15 2.63
N ARG A 74 -1.82 10.14 3.38
CA ARG A 74 -0.80 10.35 4.41
C ARG A 74 0.60 10.17 3.83
N PHE A 75 0.97 11.05 2.91
CA PHE A 75 2.23 11.01 2.15
C PHE A 75 3.49 10.81 3.01
N TYR A 76 3.51 11.31 4.25
CA TYR A 76 4.63 11.13 5.18
C TYR A 76 4.92 9.67 5.58
N TYR A 77 4.00 8.74 5.34
CA TYR A 77 4.22 7.30 5.54
C TYR A 77 4.61 6.56 4.26
N MET A 78 4.79 7.26 3.14
CA MET A 78 5.38 6.66 1.95
C MET A 78 6.89 6.52 2.12
N SER A 79 7.47 5.50 1.47
CA SER A 79 8.92 5.36 1.41
C SER A 79 9.53 6.50 0.59
N PRO A 80 10.80 6.90 0.85
CA PRO A 80 11.51 7.84 -0.01
C PRO A 80 11.53 7.39 -1.48
N GLU A 81 11.63 6.09 -1.72
CA GLU A 81 11.62 5.47 -3.05
C GLU A 81 10.27 5.70 -3.74
N ASP A 82 9.16 5.37 -3.08
CA ASP A 82 7.81 5.62 -3.62
C ASP A 82 7.56 7.11 -3.86
N PHE A 83 8.03 7.97 -2.94
CA PHE A 83 7.93 9.41 -3.12
C PHE A 83 8.66 9.87 -4.39
N LEU A 84 9.91 9.44 -4.60
CA LEU A 84 10.70 9.85 -5.75
C LEU A 84 10.17 9.27 -7.08
N ASP A 85 9.74 8.02 -7.08
CA ASP A 85 9.36 7.32 -8.31
C ASP A 85 7.91 7.56 -8.73
N LYS A 86 7.01 7.85 -7.77
CA LYS A 86 5.55 7.90 -8.02
C LYS A 86 4.90 9.23 -7.70
N ILE A 87 5.40 9.94 -6.69
CA ILE A 87 4.80 11.21 -6.24
C ILE A 87 5.49 12.40 -6.91
N PHE A 88 6.82 12.44 -6.88
CA PHE A 88 7.61 13.55 -7.40
C PHE A 88 7.43 13.83 -8.91
N PRO A 89 7.25 12.84 -9.80
CA PRO A 89 6.94 13.10 -11.20
C PRO A 89 5.59 13.82 -11.40
N LEU A 90 4.68 13.68 -10.44
CA LEU A 90 3.34 14.28 -10.43
C LEU A 90 3.23 15.45 -9.44
N LYS A 91 4.37 16.04 -9.06
CA LYS A 91 4.45 17.11 -8.04
C LYS A 91 3.56 18.33 -8.32
N GLU A 92 3.22 18.57 -9.58
CA GLU A 92 2.33 19.68 -9.98
C GLU A 92 0.89 19.49 -9.52
N LEU A 93 0.48 18.25 -9.24
CA LEU A 93 -0.83 17.96 -8.66
C LEU A 93 -0.90 18.33 -7.17
N LEU A 94 0.24 18.53 -6.51
CA LEU A 94 0.31 18.75 -5.06
C LEU A 94 0.36 20.25 -4.73
N PRO A 95 -0.29 20.68 -3.63
CA PRO A 95 -0.07 22.01 -3.07
C PRO A 95 1.42 22.26 -2.80
N LYS A 96 1.91 23.44 -3.16
CA LYS A 96 3.33 23.81 -3.05
C LYS A 96 3.88 23.61 -1.63
N ASP A 97 3.12 24.00 -0.62
CA ASP A 97 3.51 23.86 0.78
C ASP A 97 3.63 22.39 1.19
N LEU A 98 2.72 21.53 0.71
CA LEU A 98 2.77 20.09 0.97
C LEU A 98 4.02 19.48 0.33
N LEU A 99 4.30 19.78 -0.94
CA LEU A 99 5.48 19.28 -1.64
C LEU A 99 6.78 19.69 -0.93
N ASN A 100 6.89 20.96 -0.52
CA ASN A 100 8.07 21.46 0.17
C ASN A 100 8.29 20.79 1.54
N ASN A 101 7.19 20.55 2.28
CA ASN A 101 7.25 19.83 3.54
C ASN A 101 7.66 18.36 3.35
N LEU A 102 7.15 17.69 2.31
CA LEU A 102 7.53 16.32 1.96
C LEU A 102 9.01 16.22 1.56
N LEU A 103 9.48 17.12 0.71
CA LEU A 103 10.89 17.21 0.34
C LEU A 103 11.78 17.39 1.57
N THR A 104 11.40 18.31 2.45
CA THR A 104 12.12 18.56 3.71
C THR A 104 12.14 17.31 4.59
N PHE A 105 11.02 16.60 4.70
CA PHE A 105 10.85 15.39 5.52
C PHE A 105 11.72 14.22 5.04
N HIS A 106 11.82 14.01 3.72
CA HIS A 106 12.62 12.94 3.13
C HIS A 106 14.13 13.27 3.12
N ILE A 107 14.50 14.54 2.91
CA ILE A 107 15.91 14.97 2.84
C ILE A 107 16.53 15.18 4.23
N THR A 108 15.76 15.65 5.22
CA THR A 108 16.29 16.08 6.52
C THR A 108 15.66 15.29 7.68
N PRO A 109 16.22 14.12 8.05
CA PRO A 109 15.68 13.29 9.14
C PRO A 109 15.55 14.03 10.48
N SER A 110 16.43 14.99 10.76
CA SER A 110 16.42 15.78 11.99
C SER A 110 15.24 16.77 12.10
N ARG A 111 14.56 17.11 11.00
CA ARG A 111 13.40 18.01 10.99
C ARG A 111 12.05 17.27 11.08
N ARG A 112 12.05 15.94 11.14
CA ARG A 112 10.84 15.11 11.24
C ARG A 112 10.00 15.38 12.50
N ALA A 113 10.62 15.90 13.56
CA ALA A 113 9.98 16.10 14.87
C ALA A 113 8.92 17.22 14.93
N ASN A 114 8.86 18.12 13.93
CA ASN A 114 8.02 19.32 13.97
C ASN A 114 6.81 19.27 13.04
N VAL A 115 6.52 18.14 12.40
CA VAL A 115 5.38 18.00 11.50
C VAL A 115 4.23 17.33 12.25
N ASN A 116 3.06 17.97 12.29
CA ASN A 116 1.83 17.32 12.73
C ASN A 116 1.40 16.30 11.67
N ILE A 117 1.85 15.06 11.82
CA ILE A 117 1.54 13.96 10.90
C ILE A 117 0.24 13.29 11.38
N PRO A 118 -0.80 13.15 10.52
CA PRO A 118 -2.00 12.38 10.85
C PRO A 118 -1.65 10.95 11.24
N PRO A 119 -2.44 10.26 12.08
CA PRO A 119 -2.12 8.90 12.51
C PRO A 119 -1.99 7.94 11.33
N SER A 120 -1.00 7.04 11.35
CA SER A 120 -0.80 6.05 10.27
C SER A 120 -2.00 5.11 10.11
N ARG A 121 -2.40 4.80 8.86
CA ARG A 121 -3.34 3.70 8.51
C ARG A 121 -2.73 2.31 8.74
N GLN A 122 -1.44 2.24 9.09
CA GLN A 122 -0.77 0.97 9.31
C GLN A 122 -1.23 0.34 10.62
N LEU A 123 -1.56 -0.94 10.56
CA LEU A 123 -1.70 -1.79 11.73
C LEU A 123 -0.41 -1.71 12.56
N LYS A 124 -0.51 -1.18 13.78
CA LYS A 124 0.53 -1.35 14.78
C LYS A 124 0.51 -2.82 15.21
N VAL A 125 1.33 -3.62 14.55
CA VAL A 125 1.59 -5.00 14.96
C VAL A 125 2.79 -4.95 15.88
N ASP A 126 2.62 -5.38 17.12
CA ASP A 126 3.74 -5.56 18.04
C ASP A 126 4.48 -6.87 17.69
N SER A 127 5.06 -6.91 16.50
CA SER A 127 5.80 -8.05 15.99
C SER A 127 6.97 -7.59 15.14
N ALA A 128 8.16 -8.06 15.50
CA ALA A 128 9.36 -7.88 14.68
C ALA A 128 9.34 -8.71 13.38
N ILE A 129 8.43 -9.69 13.29
CA ILE A 129 8.41 -10.73 12.25
C ILE A 129 7.16 -10.60 11.35
N ILE A 130 6.01 -10.28 11.94
CA ILE A 130 4.72 -10.22 11.23
C ILE A 130 4.43 -8.78 10.79
N LYS A 131 4.45 -8.55 9.48
CA LYS A 131 4.04 -7.26 8.88
C LYS A 131 2.52 -7.23 8.68
N PRO A 132 1.87 -6.03 8.63
CA PRO A 132 0.43 -5.90 8.38
C PRO A 132 -0.10 -6.69 7.18
N LYS A 133 0.65 -6.73 6.07
CA LYS A 133 0.29 -7.53 4.89
C LYS A 133 0.22 -9.03 5.17
N ASN A 134 1.04 -9.54 6.09
CA ASN A 134 1.02 -10.95 6.50
C ASN A 134 -0.26 -11.26 7.31
N ILE A 135 -0.77 -10.30 8.10
CA ILE A 135 -2.03 -10.45 8.84
C ILE A 135 -3.21 -10.64 7.89
N ALA A 136 -3.29 -9.84 6.82
CA ALA A 136 -4.36 -9.98 5.82
C ALA A 136 -4.34 -11.38 5.16
N ILE A 137 -3.15 -11.94 4.95
CA ILE A 137 -2.96 -13.30 4.43
C ILE A 137 -3.43 -14.33 5.48
N PHE A 138 -2.99 -14.21 6.73
CA PHE A 138 -3.39 -15.12 7.81
C PHE A 138 -4.90 -15.09 8.05
N ALA A 139 -5.53 -13.92 8.01
CA ALA A 139 -6.99 -13.77 8.10
C ALA A 139 -7.69 -14.48 6.92
N GLY A 140 -7.14 -14.37 5.70
CA GLY A 140 -7.64 -15.10 4.53
C GLY A 140 -7.60 -16.62 4.70
N TRP A 141 -6.55 -17.15 5.35
CA TRP A 141 -6.43 -18.58 5.66
C TRP A 141 -7.46 -19.04 6.71
N ILE A 142 -7.66 -18.24 7.77
CA ILE A 142 -8.65 -18.53 8.82
C ILE A 142 -10.06 -18.54 8.25
N ASP A 143 -10.38 -17.57 7.39
CA ASP A 143 -11.70 -17.44 6.76
C ASP A 143 -11.93 -18.40 5.59
N LYS A 144 -10.96 -19.27 5.25
CA LYS A 144 -11.01 -20.20 4.11
C LYS A 144 -11.39 -19.54 2.77
N ARG A 145 -11.03 -18.27 2.56
CA ARG A 145 -11.36 -17.57 1.32
C ARG A 145 -10.40 -18.02 0.22
N GLU A 146 -10.95 -18.40 -0.93
CA GLU A 146 -10.22 -18.85 -2.12
C GLU A 146 -9.38 -17.71 -2.73
N TYR A 147 -8.18 -17.49 -2.20
CA TYR A 147 -7.18 -16.68 -2.86
C TYR A 147 -5.90 -17.51 -2.98
N THR A 148 -5.75 -18.22 -4.10
CA THR A 148 -4.48 -18.83 -4.50
C THR A 148 -3.53 -17.71 -4.94
N HIS A 149 -2.98 -16.96 -3.98
CA HIS A 149 -1.89 -16.03 -4.26
C HIS A 149 -0.59 -16.70 -3.81
N TYR A 150 0.19 -17.15 -4.78
CA TYR A 150 1.54 -17.66 -4.55
C TYR A 150 2.42 -16.51 -4.06
N ILE A 151 3.04 -16.66 -2.90
CA ILE A 151 3.97 -15.66 -2.36
C ILE A 151 5.38 -16.11 -2.78
N PRO A 152 6.04 -15.41 -3.72
CA PRO A 152 7.39 -15.77 -4.18
C PRO A 152 8.46 -15.63 -3.08
N TYR A 153 8.10 -15.06 -1.91
CA TYR A 153 8.96 -14.82 -0.76
C TYR A 153 8.42 -15.42 0.53
N SER A 154 7.79 -16.61 0.49
CA SER A 154 7.42 -17.29 1.73
C SER A 154 8.65 -17.92 2.37
N PHE A 155 8.64 -17.99 3.70
CA PHE A 155 9.69 -18.61 4.49
C PHE A 155 9.02 -19.42 5.60
N ILE A 156 9.64 -20.53 5.98
CA ILE A 156 9.29 -21.27 7.19
C ILE A 156 10.37 -20.96 8.21
N PHE A 157 9.95 -20.72 9.44
CA PHE A 157 10.88 -20.57 10.55
C PHE A 157 10.51 -21.52 11.68
N SER A 158 11.52 -21.93 12.43
CA SER A 158 11.37 -22.72 13.65
C SER A 158 12.19 -22.11 14.76
N PHE A 159 11.64 -22.08 15.97
CA PHE A 159 12.36 -21.76 17.18
C PHE A 159 12.55 -23.04 17.99
N THR A 160 13.74 -23.25 18.54
CA THR A 160 13.89 -24.27 19.60
C THR A 160 13.50 -23.71 20.97
N ASP A 161 13.57 -22.39 21.15
CA ASP A 161 12.99 -21.68 22.28
C ASP A 161 12.21 -20.45 21.79
N ARG A 162 10.90 -20.41 22.08
CA ARG A 162 10.02 -19.29 21.67
C ARG A 162 10.39 -17.95 22.30
N ASN A 163 11.14 -17.95 23.40
CA ASN A 163 11.56 -16.75 24.11
C ASN A 163 12.96 -16.28 23.69
N ASP A 164 13.69 -17.06 22.90
CA ASP A 164 15.03 -16.71 22.40
C ASP A 164 15.06 -16.66 20.87
N LEU A 165 15.09 -15.43 20.35
CA LEU A 165 15.13 -15.17 18.91
C LEU A 165 16.42 -15.68 18.24
N GLN A 166 17.52 -15.89 18.98
CA GLN A 166 18.75 -16.44 18.44
C GLN A 166 18.62 -17.91 18.05
N THR A 167 17.59 -18.58 18.57
CA THR A 167 17.28 -19.98 18.19
C THR A 167 16.50 -20.10 16.90
N ALA A 168 16.10 -18.97 16.30
CA ALA A 168 15.37 -18.96 15.05
C ALA A 168 16.20 -19.55 13.91
N LYS A 169 15.66 -20.57 13.25
CA LYS A 169 16.14 -21.02 11.95
C LYS A 169 15.14 -20.61 10.90
N VAL A 170 15.60 -19.99 9.82
CA VAL A 170 14.76 -19.56 8.70
C VAL A 170 15.14 -20.35 7.45
N GLY A 171 14.16 -21.02 6.86
CA GLY A 171 14.27 -21.69 5.57
C GLY A 171 13.58 -20.87 4.49
N TYR A 172 14.28 -20.63 3.38
CA TYR A 172 13.72 -19.99 2.19
C TYR A 172 13.25 -21.04 1.18
N ILE A 173 12.21 -20.71 0.43
CA ILE A 173 11.71 -21.56 -0.65
C ILE A 173 12.68 -21.50 -1.83
N ASN A 174 12.98 -22.66 -2.41
CA ASN A 174 13.68 -22.71 -3.68
C ASN A 174 12.79 -22.14 -4.79
N HIS A 175 13.29 -21.13 -5.52
CA HIS A 175 12.55 -20.40 -6.56
C HIS A 175 11.91 -21.29 -7.64
N GLY A 176 12.38 -22.52 -7.85
CA GLY A 176 11.77 -23.49 -8.78
C GLY A 176 10.49 -24.19 -8.28
N HIS A 177 10.15 -24.08 -6.99
CA HIS A 177 9.08 -24.86 -6.34
C HIS A 177 8.16 -24.03 -5.44
N TYR A 178 7.95 -22.75 -5.77
CA TYR A 178 7.08 -21.85 -4.99
C TYR A 178 5.64 -22.35 -4.82
N SER A 179 5.17 -23.24 -5.71
CA SER A 179 3.83 -23.83 -5.64
C SER A 179 3.64 -24.84 -4.52
N ASN A 180 4.74 -25.38 -3.96
CA ASN A 180 4.71 -26.50 -3.02
C ASN A 180 5.05 -26.08 -1.59
N ALA A 181 5.27 -24.79 -1.32
CA ALA A 181 5.89 -24.39 -0.07
C ALA A 181 4.90 -24.02 1.03
N ILE A 182 4.00 -23.07 0.79
CA ILE A 182 2.91 -22.72 1.70
C ILE A 182 1.69 -22.40 0.84
N TYR A 183 0.65 -23.22 0.94
CA TYR A 183 -0.58 -23.02 0.19
C TYR A 183 -1.80 -23.45 1.02
N CYS A 184 -2.99 -22.94 0.69
CA CYS A 184 -4.23 -23.32 1.35
C CYS A 184 -4.99 -24.30 0.46
N HIS A 185 -5.19 -25.54 0.93
CA HIS A 185 -6.01 -26.52 0.25
C HIS A 185 -7.48 -26.35 0.65
N GLN A 186 -8.39 -26.43 -0.32
CA GLN A 186 -9.83 -26.19 -0.10
C GLN A 186 -10.43 -27.11 0.97
N SER A 187 -9.97 -28.37 1.04
CA SER A 187 -10.44 -29.34 2.04
C SER A 187 -9.60 -29.41 3.32
N ASN A 188 -8.32 -29.04 3.26
CA ASN A 188 -7.35 -29.37 4.32
C ASN A 188 -6.82 -28.13 5.07
N GLY A 189 -7.17 -26.92 4.61
CA GLY A 189 -6.67 -25.68 5.20
C GLY A 189 -5.21 -25.39 4.82
N PRO A 190 -4.47 -24.64 5.64
CA PRO A 190 -3.08 -24.28 5.35
C PRO A 190 -2.15 -25.50 5.40
N THR A 191 -1.44 -25.74 4.31
CA THR A 191 -0.46 -26.82 4.14
C THR A 191 0.93 -26.22 3.91
N PHE A 192 1.95 -26.87 4.49
CA PHE A 192 3.36 -26.50 4.35
C PHE A 192 4.12 -27.63 3.66
N GLY A 193 4.82 -27.33 2.57
CA GLY A 193 5.62 -28.32 1.84
C GLY A 193 4.77 -29.36 1.10
N ASN A 194 5.42 -30.07 0.19
CA ASN A 194 5.08 -31.44 -0.19
C ASN A 194 6.38 -32.24 -0.15
#